data_AF-A0A9X0W3N0-F1
#
_entry.id   AF-A0A9X0W3N0-F1
#
_cell.length_a   1.000
_cell.length_b   1.000
_cell.length_c   1.000
_cell.angle_alpha   90.00
_cell.angle_beta   90.00
_cell.angle_gamma   90.00
#
_symmetry.space_group_name_H-M   'P 1'
#
loop_
_entity.id
_entity.type
_entity.pdbx_description
1 polymer ?
#
loop_
_entity_poly.entity_id
_entity_poly.type
_entity_poly.pdbx_seq_one_letter_code
_entity_poly.pdbx_strand_id
1 'polypeptide(L)' 'MAKLNTQRAKQIRLQLGYSQEEVAKHLECTKGSYCQMELGYRQPSLEKLGRLSKLYKVSTDELLEIS' A
#
# COMPACT_ATOMS: atom_id res chain seq x y z
N MET A 1 12.17 9.97 7.08
CA MET A 1 11.90 9.10 5.89
C MET A 1 10.48 8.59 6.04
N ALA A 2 9.58 8.93 5.12
CA ALA A 2 8.19 8.45 5.17
C ALA A 2 8.16 6.94 4.98
N LYS A 3 7.59 6.20 5.94
CA LYS A 3 7.43 4.75 5.87
C LYS A 3 5.96 4.41 5.69
N LEU A 4 5.65 3.42 4.85
CA LEU A 4 4.29 2.89 4.71
C LEU A 4 3.86 2.20 6.01
N ASN A 5 2.70 2.58 6.53
CA ASN A 5 2.01 1.88 7.60
C ASN A 5 1.45 0.57 7.06
N THR A 6 2.23 -0.49 7.21
CA THR A 6 1.94 -1.84 6.69
C THR A 6 0.67 -2.44 7.31
N GLN A 7 0.45 -2.20 8.60
CA GLN A 7 -0.74 -2.67 9.30
C GLN A 7 -2.00 -2.00 8.75
N ARG A 8 -1.97 -0.67 8.57
CA ARG A 8 -3.11 0.08 8.03
C ARG A 8 -3.40 -0.31 6.59
N ALA A 9 -2.36 -0.39 5.75
CA ALA A 9 -2.51 -0.82 4.36
C ALA A 9 -3.13 -2.21 4.24
N LYS A 10 -2.71 -3.17 5.08
CA LYS A 10 -3.27 -4.52 5.13
C LYS A 10 -4.73 -4.52 5.61
N GLN A 11 -5.05 -3.75 6.64
CA GLN A 11 -6.42 -3.62 7.14
C GLN A 11 -7.38 -3.11 6.05
N ILE A 12 -7.01 -2.01 5.38
CA ILE A 12 -7.86 -1.43 4.33
C ILE A 12 -8.00 -2.41 3.16
N ARG A 13 -6.90 -3.07 2.77
CA ARG A 13 -6.94 -4.11 1.73
C ARG A 13 -7.98 -5.19 2.05
N LEU A 14 -7.98 -5.70 3.29
CA LEU A 14 -8.92 -6.72 3.74
C LEU A 14 -10.36 -6.18 3.83
N GLN A 15 -10.55 -4.95 4.33
CA GLN A 15 -11.87 -4.31 4.40
C GLN A 15 -12.50 -4.12 3.02
N LEU A 16 -11.69 -3.82 2.01
CA LEU A 16 -12.14 -3.67 0.63
C LEU A 16 -12.23 -5.00 -0.13
N GLY A 17 -11.85 -6.12 0.49
CA GLY A 17 -11.88 -7.45 -0.14
C GLY A 17 -10.81 -7.66 -1.22
N TYR A 18 -9.78 -6.83 -1.28
CA TYR A 18 -8.73 -6.94 -2.29
C TYR A 18 -7.70 -8.01 -1.95
N SER A 19 -7.26 -8.76 -2.97
CA SER A 19 -6.10 -9.62 -2.86
C SER A 19 -4.81 -8.82 -3.07
N GLN A 20 -3.67 -9.33 -2.60
CA GLN A 20 -2.37 -8.72 -2.85
C GLN A 20 -2.04 -8.62 -4.35
N GLU A 21 -2.58 -9.54 -5.16
CA GLU A 21 -2.39 -9.52 -6.62
C GLU A 21 -3.20 -8.41 -7.27
N GLU A 22 -4.45 -8.21 -6.84
CA GLU A 22 -5.32 -7.14 -7.34
C GLU A 22 -4.71 -5.76 -7.06
N VAL A 23 -4.22 -5.56 -5.84
CA VAL A 23 -3.52 -4.30 -5.49
C VAL A 23 -2.24 -4.15 -6.30
N ALA A 24 -1.47 -5.22 -6.48
CA ALA A 24 -0.25 -5.17 -7.27
C ALA A 24 -0.53 -4.79 -8.75
N LYS A 25 -1.60 -5.32 -9.35
CA LYS A 25 -2.08 -4.94 -10.69
C LYS A 25 -2.39 -3.44 -10.75
N HIS A 26 -3.12 -2.90 -9.77
CA HIS A 26 -3.44 -1.46 -9.70
C HIS A 26 -2.19 -0.57 -9.53
N LEU A 27 -1.17 -1.07 -8.85
CA LEU A 27 0.10 -0.40 -8.64
C LEU A 27 1.11 -0.61 -9.78
N GLU A 28 0.70 -1.31 -10.86
CA GLU A 28 1.56 -1.72 -11.97
C GLU A 28 2.87 -2.38 -11.47
N CYS A 29 2.75 -3.27 -10.48
CA CYS A 29 3.88 -3.99 -9.92
C CYS A 29 3.58 -5.47 -9.75
N THR A 30 4.61 -6.25 -9.44
CA THR A 30 4.43 -7.69 -9.20
C THR A 30 3.82 -7.91 -7.82
N LYS A 31 3.05 -9.00 -7.67
CA LYS A 31 2.52 -9.45 -6.37
C LYS A 31 3.61 -9.51 -5.29
N GLY A 32 4.79 -10.02 -5.65
CA GLY A 32 5.94 -10.08 -4.74
C GLY A 32 6.43 -8.70 -4.30
N SER A 33 6.43 -7.71 -5.22
CA SER A 33 6.79 -6.34 -4.88
C SER A 33 5.81 -5.73 -3.89
N TYR A 34 4.50 -5.91 -4.10
CA TYR A 34 3.49 -5.43 -3.16
C TYR A 34 3.54 -6.17 -1.81
N CYS A 35 3.78 -7.49 -1.82
CA CYS A 35 3.97 -8.27 -0.60
C CYS A 35 5.15 -7.74 0.23
N GLN A 36 6.30 -7.45 -0.39
CA GLN A 36 7.44 -6.82 0.30
C GLN A 36 7.09 -5.43 0.86
N MET A 37 6.22 -4.68 0.19
CA MET A 37 5.72 -3.40 0.71
C MET A 37 4.85 -3.60 1.94
N GLU A 38 3.88 -4.51 1.88
CA GLU A 38 2.99 -4.85 3.01
C GLU A 38 3.74 -5.51 4.18
N LEU A 39 4.93 -6.08 3.94
CA LEU A 39 5.82 -6.62 4.98
C LEU A 39 6.82 -5.58 5.52
N GLY A 40 6.90 -4.39 4.92
CA GLY A 40 7.82 -3.32 5.34
C GLY A 40 9.26 -3.49 4.87
N TYR A 41 9.58 -4.55 4.11
CA TYR A 41 10.88 -4.76 3.48
C TYR A 41 11.16 -3.75 2.36
N ARG A 42 10.11 -3.20 1.74
CA ARG A 42 10.22 -2.25 0.64
C ARG A 42 9.29 -1.06 0.87
N GLN A 43 9.76 0.14 0.56
CA GLN A 43 8.91 1.32 0.58
C GLN A 43 8.27 1.55 -0.80
N PRO A 44 6.98 1.93 -0.87
CA PRO A 44 6.37 2.37 -2.11
C PRO A 44 7.02 3.68 -2.57
N SER A 45 7.13 3.88 -3.89
CA SER A 45 7.45 5.21 -4.43
C SER A 45 6.29 6.18 -4.19
N LEU A 46 6.57 7.49 -4.25
CA LEU A 46 5.53 8.55 -4.18
C LEU A 46 4.37 8.30 -5.14
N GLU A 47 4.66 7.86 -6.36
CA GLU A 47 3.64 7.52 -7.36
C GLU A 47 2.75 6.34 -6.90
N LYS A 48 3.37 5.26 -6.41
CA LYS A 48 2.65 4.09 -5.89
C LYS A 48 1.83 4.44 -4.66
N LEU A 49 2.35 5.28 -3.77
CA LEU A 49 1.63 5.76 -2.60
C LEU A 49 0.38 6.56 -3.02
N GLY A 50 0.50 7.45 -4.00
CA GLY A 50 -0.64 8.20 -4.55
C GLY A 50 -1.69 7.28 -5.19
N ARG A 51 -1.26 6.25 -5.92
CA ARG A 51 -2.17 5.23 -6.48
C ARG A 51 -2.84 4.40 -5.38
N LEU A 52 -2.10 4.02 -4.33
CA LEU A 52 -2.64 3.27 -3.20
C LEU A 52 -3.69 4.09 -2.45
N SER A 53 -3.40 5.37 -2.20
CA SER A 53 -4.34 6.33 -1.60
C SER A 53 -5.64 6.43 -2.40
N LYS A 54 -5.55 6.52 -3.73
CA LYS A 54 -6.74 6.51 -4.60
C LYS A 54 -7.50 5.20 -4.57
N LEU A 55 -6.81 4.06 -4.62
CA LEU A 55 -7.41 2.72 -4.58
C LEU A 55 -8.14 2.47 -3.25
N TYR A 56 -7.51 2.89 -2.15
CA TYR A 56 -8.01 2.69 -0.79
C TYR A 56 -8.94 3.80 -0.32
N LYS A 57 -9.11 4.86 -1.12
CA LYS A 57 -9.94 6.04 -0.81
C LYS A 57 -9.57 6.68 0.54
N VAL A 58 -8.28 6.67 0.87
CA VAL A 58 -7.72 7.28 2.09
C VAL A 58 -6.62 8.26 1.70
N SER A 59 -6.28 9.18 2.60
CA SER A 59 -5.15 10.09 2.38
C SER A 59 -3.82 9.33 2.40
N THR A 60 -2.83 9.81 1.66
CA THR A 60 -1.46 9.25 1.71
C THR A 60 -0.89 9.29 3.12
N ASP A 61 -1.25 10.33 3.90
CA ASP A 61 -0.84 10.51 5.30
C ASP A 61 -1.34 9.36 6.21
N GLU A 62 -2.57 8.90 5.98
CA GLU A 62 -3.15 7.76 6.72
C GLU A 62 -2.45 6.43 6.39
N LEU A 63 -1.85 6.35 5.20
CA LEU A 63 -1.07 5.20 4.77
C LEU A 63 0.39 5.28 5.22
N LEU A 64 0.83 6.40 5.78
CA LEU A 64 2.19 6.58 6.26
C LEU A 64 2.23 6.40 7.79
N GLU A 65 3.36 5.89 8.28
CA GLU A 65 3.69 5.98 9.69
C GLU A 65 4.06 7.44 9.98
N ILE A 66 3.18 8.14 10.68
CA ILE A 66 3.51 9.41 11.30
C ILE A 66 4.20 9.07 12.62
N SER A 67 5.51 9.30 12.69
CA SER A 67 6.28 9.33 13.93
C SER A 67 6.76 10.75 14.19
#